data_AF-A0A1W9VR33-F1
#
_entry.id   AF-A0A1W9VR33-F1
#
_cell.length_a   1.000
_cell.length_b   1.000
_cell.length_c   1.000
_cell.angle_alpha   90.00
_cell.angle_beta   90.00
_cell.angle_gamma   90.00
#
_symmetry.space_group_name_H-M   'P 1'
#
loop_
_entity.id
_entity.type
_entity.pdbx_description
1 polymer ?
#
loop_
_entity_poly.entity_id
_entity_poly.type
_entity_poly.pdbx_seq_one_letter_code
_entity_poly.pdbx_strand_id
1 'polypeptide(L)'
;MLIENEEIDQKLEDLQKYFYDYLFSKSVKDISLSVDMKSKHWDFIKGLERRRDDLYGRKNYKIEEIYQIIIPFAEFLKVVNKDILPNIDTLIERNTPRLSLSPQEKSVRNMLLDNYEQNIYTLGSIILELYELVVVEDLKTHKDSPPLCLTIKEIVKLEEELQFIEDYQKQKK
;
A
#
# COMPACT_ATOMS: atom_id res chain seq x y z
N MET A 1 5.75 2.73 22.62
CA MET A 1 5.87 1.36 23.21
C MET A 1 6.16 0.39 22.07
N LEU A 2 6.87 -0.72 22.28
CA LEU A 2 7.06 -1.74 21.24
C LEU A 2 5.91 -2.74 21.29
N ILE A 3 5.32 -3.06 20.14
CA ILE A 3 4.32 -4.10 19.97
C ILE A 3 5.02 -5.39 19.55
N GLU A 4 4.60 -6.50 20.16
CA GLU A 4 4.89 -7.86 19.71
C GLU A 4 3.56 -8.51 19.33
N ASN A 5 3.26 -8.53 18.03
CA ASN A 5 2.03 -9.10 17.50
C ASN A 5 2.33 -9.80 16.16
N GLU A 6 2.28 -11.13 16.16
CA GLU A 6 2.63 -11.96 15.00
C GLU A 6 1.74 -11.69 13.79
N GLU A 7 0.48 -11.29 13.99
CA GLU A 7 -0.42 -10.95 12.88
C GLU A 7 0.00 -9.63 12.21
N ILE A 8 0.43 -8.63 12.99
CA ILE A 8 0.98 -7.37 12.45
C ILE A 8 2.27 -7.65 11.67
N ASP A 9 3.16 -8.48 12.22
CA ASP A 9 4.40 -8.87 11.54
C ASP A 9 4.09 -9.55 10.21
N GLN A 10 3.17 -10.51 10.19
CA GLN A 10 2.75 -11.19 8.96
C GLN A 10 2.14 -10.23 7.94
N LYS A 11 1.32 -9.27 8.38
CA LYS A 11 0.74 -8.27 7.47
C LYS A 11 1.77 -7.32 6.88
N LEU A 12 2.81 -6.98 7.65
CA LEU A 12 3.94 -6.19 7.16
C LEU A 12 4.73 -6.98 6.09
N GLU A 13 4.97 -8.28 6.30
CA GLU A 13 5.58 -9.15 5.29
C GLU A 13 4.72 -9.28 4.03
N ASP A 14 3.41 -9.49 4.18
CA ASP A 14 2.45 -9.56 3.09
C ASP A 14 2.44 -8.26 2.27
N LEU A 15 2.40 -7.11 2.96
CA LEU A 15 2.46 -5.79 2.33
C LEU A 15 3.71 -5.63 1.49
N GLN A 16 4.87 -5.95 2.07
CA GLN A 16 6.15 -5.87 1.38
C GLN A 16 6.15 -6.74 0.13
N LYS A 17 5.84 -8.03 0.29
CA LYS A 17 5.83 -9.00 -0.80
C LYS A 17 4.89 -8.54 -1.91
N TYR A 18 3.67 -8.17 -1.54
CA TYR A 18 2.64 -7.82 -2.50
C TYR A 18 2.98 -6.54 -3.26
N PHE A 19 3.48 -5.52 -2.55
CA PHE A 19 3.85 -4.26 -3.16
C PHE A 19 5.00 -4.43 -4.16
N TYR A 20 6.09 -5.12 -3.81
CA TYR A 20 7.24 -5.27 -4.70
C TYR A 20 7.04 -6.28 -5.82
N ASP A 21 6.46 -7.44 -5.52
CA ASP A 21 6.36 -8.52 -6.49
C ASP A 21 5.33 -8.21 -7.58
N TYR A 22 4.28 -7.45 -7.24
CA TYR A 22 3.15 -7.22 -8.14
C TYR A 22 3.03 -5.78 -8.62
N LEU A 23 3.16 -4.79 -7.74
CA LEU A 23 2.86 -3.39 -8.06
C LEU A 23 4.09 -2.52 -8.33
N PHE A 24 5.26 -2.96 -7.89
CA PHE A 24 6.55 -2.31 -8.11
C PHE A 24 7.55 -3.16 -8.91
N SER A 25 7.07 -4.25 -9.51
CA SER A 25 7.87 -5.03 -10.44
C SER A 25 8.31 -4.15 -11.61
N LYS A 26 9.49 -4.43 -12.17
CA LYS A 26 10.04 -3.71 -13.32
C LYS A 26 9.02 -3.53 -14.46
N SER A 27 8.10 -4.48 -14.62
CA SER A 27 7.11 -4.52 -15.69
C SER A 27 5.98 -3.49 -15.54
N VAL A 28 5.60 -3.10 -14.31
CA VAL A 28 4.49 -2.16 -14.06
C VAL A 28 4.91 -0.92 -13.26
N LYS A 29 6.18 -0.84 -12.85
CA LYS A 29 6.75 0.28 -12.08
C LYS A 29 6.46 1.63 -12.74
N ASP A 30 6.54 1.73 -14.06
CA ASP A 30 6.31 2.99 -14.80
C ASP A 30 4.88 3.53 -14.63
N ILE A 31 3.89 2.65 -14.51
CA ILE A 31 2.49 3.03 -14.29
C ILE A 31 2.31 3.47 -12.83
N SER A 32 2.87 2.70 -11.89
CA SER A 32 2.88 3.08 -10.48
C SER A 32 3.64 4.40 -10.24
N LEU A 33 4.66 4.72 -11.06
CA LEU A 33 5.40 5.99 -11.04
C LEU A 33 4.64 7.17 -11.66
N SER A 34 3.54 6.93 -12.36
CA SER A 34 2.67 8.00 -12.91
C SER A 34 1.70 8.59 -11.87
N VAL A 35 1.65 8.02 -10.67
CA VAL A 35 0.83 8.50 -9.53
C VAL A 35 1.35 9.86 -9.07
N ASP A 36 0.50 10.88 -9.20
CA ASP A 36 0.79 12.23 -8.69
C ASP A 36 0.45 12.31 -7.20
N MET A 37 1.46 12.09 -6.35
CA MET A 37 1.33 12.21 -4.91
C MET A 37 2.43 13.07 -4.30
N LYS A 38 2.22 13.54 -3.06
CA LYS A 38 3.19 14.38 -2.35
C LYS A 38 4.58 13.71 -2.33
N SER A 39 5.62 14.47 -2.74
CA SER A 39 7.01 13.98 -2.82
C SER A 39 7.43 13.17 -1.59
N LYS A 40 7.13 13.66 -0.37
CA LYS A 40 7.50 12.98 0.88
C LYS A 40 6.94 11.55 1.02
N HIS A 41 5.71 11.28 0.59
CA HIS A 41 5.11 9.94 0.65
C HIS A 41 5.72 9.06 -0.43
N TRP A 42 6.02 9.64 -1.58
CA TRP A 42 6.66 8.93 -2.67
C TRP A 42 8.11 8.56 -2.38
N ASP A 43 8.85 9.47 -1.78
CA ASP A 43 10.22 9.26 -1.33
C ASP A 43 10.28 8.19 -0.24
N PHE A 44 9.26 8.13 0.62
CA PHE A 44 9.11 7.03 1.59
C PHE A 44 8.88 5.70 0.87
N ILE A 45 7.84 5.59 0.04
CA ILE A 45 7.50 4.34 -0.68
C ILE A 45 8.67 3.84 -1.53
N LYS A 46 9.36 4.73 -2.27
CA LYS A 46 10.57 4.39 -3.03
C LYS A 46 11.74 4.00 -2.13
N GLY A 47 11.84 4.63 -0.96
CA GLY A 47 12.86 4.35 0.04
C GLY A 47 12.70 2.97 0.70
N LEU A 48 11.47 2.44 0.76
CA LEU A 48 11.20 1.11 1.29
C LEU A 48 11.94 0.01 0.51
N GLU A 49 12.19 0.19 -0.81
CA GLU A 49 12.88 -0.81 -1.65
C GLU A 49 14.29 -1.07 -1.12
N ARG A 50 14.94 -0.01 -0.62
CA ARG A 50 16.30 -0.04 -0.07
C ARG A 50 16.35 -0.43 1.40
N ARG A 51 15.23 -0.29 2.13
CA ARG A 51 15.10 -0.55 3.57
C ARG A 51 14.32 -1.82 3.86
N ARG A 52 14.18 -2.68 2.85
CA ARG A 52 13.36 -3.88 2.89
C ARG A 52 13.70 -4.76 4.11
N ASP A 53 14.97 -5.05 4.30
CA ASP A 53 15.41 -5.92 5.39
C ASP A 53 15.40 -5.19 6.75
N ASP A 54 15.48 -3.85 6.76
CA ASP A 54 15.47 -3.04 7.96
C ASP A 54 14.07 -2.84 8.55
N LEU A 55 13.04 -2.76 7.70
CA LEU A 55 11.68 -2.42 8.08
C LEU A 55 10.72 -3.60 8.19
N TYR A 56 11.05 -4.73 7.57
CA TYR A 56 10.19 -5.91 7.59
C TYR A 56 10.85 -7.12 8.25
N GLY A 57 12.16 -7.06 8.52
CA GLY A 57 12.89 -8.13 9.23
C GLY A 57 12.87 -8.00 10.76
N ARG A 58 12.21 -6.97 11.31
CA ARG A 58 12.06 -6.77 12.76
C ARG A 58 10.78 -7.43 13.25
N LYS A 59 10.74 -7.82 14.52
CA LYS A 59 9.53 -8.38 15.19
C LYS A 59 8.90 -7.44 16.23
N ASN A 60 9.55 -6.29 16.46
CA ASN A 60 9.18 -5.36 17.51
C ASN A 60 9.15 -3.96 16.92
N TYR A 61 7.94 -3.43 16.73
CA TYR A 61 7.71 -2.12 16.11
C TYR A 61 7.04 -1.17 17.10
N LYS A 62 7.37 0.11 17.00
CA LYS A 62 6.55 1.14 17.65
C LYS A 62 5.29 1.37 16.82
N ILE A 63 4.17 1.64 17.48
CA ILE A 63 2.89 2.00 16.83
C ILE A 63 3.10 3.12 15.80
N GLU A 64 3.85 4.14 16.19
CA GLU A 64 4.19 5.28 15.35
C GLU A 64 4.91 4.87 14.06
N GLU A 65 5.78 3.86 14.12
CA GLU A 65 6.52 3.37 12.95
C GLU A 65 5.58 2.65 11.98
N ILE A 66 4.63 1.88 12.50
CA ILE A 66 3.66 1.17 11.64
C ILE A 66 2.70 2.17 10.98
N TYR A 67 2.23 3.19 11.71
CA TYR A 67 1.43 4.25 11.09
C TYR A 67 2.21 5.07 10.04
N GLN A 68 3.51 5.29 10.24
CA GLN A 68 4.37 5.90 9.23
C GLN A 68 4.47 5.07 7.95
N ILE A 69 4.26 3.75 8.02
CA ILE A 69 4.14 2.86 6.85
C ILE A 69 2.74 2.96 6.24
N ILE A 70 1.69 2.82 7.05
CA ILE A 70 0.29 2.80 6.59
C ILE A 70 -0.09 4.07 5.82
N ILE A 71 0.24 5.26 6.36
CA ILE A 71 -0.23 6.55 5.82
C ILE A 71 0.19 6.77 4.34
N PRO A 72 1.46 6.62 3.95
CA PRO A 72 1.87 6.73 2.55
C PRO A 72 1.15 5.74 1.62
N PHE A 73 0.95 4.50 2.06
CA PHE A 73 0.26 3.49 1.25
C PHE A 73 -1.23 3.80 1.08
N ALA A 74 -1.92 4.26 2.12
CA ALA A 74 -3.30 4.71 2.02
C ALA A 74 -3.46 5.88 1.04
N GLU A 75 -2.56 6.86 1.10
CA GLU A 75 -2.55 7.98 0.14
C GLU A 75 -2.30 7.47 -1.30
N PHE A 76 -1.37 6.54 -1.48
CA PHE A 76 -1.11 5.92 -2.79
C PHE A 76 -2.36 5.24 -3.33
N LEU A 77 -3.02 4.40 -2.53
CA LEU A 77 -4.24 3.69 -2.91
C LEU A 77 -5.37 4.65 -3.29
N LYS A 78 -5.55 5.74 -2.53
CA LYS A 78 -6.54 6.78 -2.82
C LYS A 78 -6.30 7.45 -4.18
N VAL A 79 -5.06 7.86 -4.46
CA VAL A 79 -4.71 8.49 -5.74
C VAL A 79 -4.86 7.49 -6.88
N VAL A 80 -4.41 6.25 -6.70
CA VAL A 80 -4.56 5.19 -7.71
C VAL A 80 -6.03 4.95 -8.03
N ASN A 81 -6.89 4.83 -7.03
CA ASN A 81 -8.31 4.61 -7.24
C ASN A 81 -8.98 5.78 -7.98
N LYS A 82 -8.62 7.01 -7.65
CA LYS A 82 -9.24 8.20 -8.22
C LYS A 82 -8.73 8.54 -9.63
N ASP A 83 -7.42 8.43 -9.84
CA ASP A 83 -6.75 9.04 -11.00
C ASP A 83 -6.16 7.99 -11.95
N ILE A 84 -5.76 6.81 -11.45
CA ILE A 84 -5.12 5.77 -12.27
C ILE A 84 -6.13 4.75 -12.77
N LEU A 85 -6.91 4.10 -11.90
CA LEU A 85 -7.85 3.04 -12.31
C LEU A 85 -8.83 3.51 -13.40
N PRO A 86 -9.45 4.70 -13.31
CA PRO A 86 -10.38 5.16 -14.34
C PRO A 86 -9.71 5.47 -15.68
N ASN A 87 -8.39 5.69 -15.69
CA ASN A 87 -7.60 6.10 -16.86
C ASN A 87 -6.57 5.05 -17.27
N ILE A 88 -6.65 3.83 -16.73
CA ILE A 88 -5.55 2.87 -16.78
C ILE A 88 -5.17 2.50 -18.21
N ASP A 89 -6.14 2.30 -19.10
CA ASP A 89 -5.91 1.99 -20.51
C ASP A 89 -5.16 3.13 -21.22
N THR A 90 -5.60 4.37 -20.98
CA THR A 90 -4.95 5.56 -21.55
C THR A 90 -3.54 5.74 -20.98
N LEU A 91 -3.33 5.45 -19.71
CA LEU A 91 -2.02 5.51 -19.06
C LEU A 91 -1.10 4.42 -19.57
N ILE A 92 -1.60 3.21 -19.83
CA ILE A 92 -0.84 2.13 -20.46
C ILE A 92 -0.43 2.56 -21.85
N GLU A 93 -1.33 3.08 -22.68
CA GLU A 93 -1.00 3.52 -24.05
C GLU A 93 0.03 4.65 -24.07
N ARG A 94 -0.08 5.62 -23.15
CA ARG A 94 0.82 6.79 -23.06
C ARG A 94 2.17 6.47 -22.41
N ASN A 95 2.15 5.70 -21.33
CA ASN A 95 3.33 5.29 -20.56
C ASN A 95 3.85 3.92 -20.99
N THR A 96 3.52 3.47 -22.21
CA THR A 96 4.32 2.45 -22.90
C THR A 96 5.38 3.16 -23.73
N PRO A 97 6.56 3.54 -23.18
CA PRO A 97 7.72 3.69 -24.03
C PRO A 97 8.01 2.35 -24.69
N ARG A 98 8.49 2.42 -25.94
CA ARG A 98 9.10 1.35 -26.74
C ARG A 98 10.36 0.79 -26.08
N LEU A 99 10.35 0.52 -24.77
CA LEU A 99 11.38 -0.30 -24.15
C LEU A 99 11.35 -1.64 -24.87
N SER A 100 12.52 -2.09 -25.30
CA SER A 100 12.76 -3.41 -25.87
C SER A 100 12.56 -4.46 -24.78
N LEU A 101 11.35 -4.57 -24.26
CA LEU A 101 10.93 -5.66 -23.40
C LEU A 101 10.97 -6.91 -24.26
N SER A 102 11.60 -7.94 -23.73
CA SER A 102 11.53 -9.28 -24.29
C SER A 102 10.05 -9.74 -24.40
N PRO A 103 9.73 -10.70 -25.28
CA PRO A 103 8.39 -11.27 -25.34
C PRO A 103 7.89 -11.76 -23.97
N GLN A 104 8.77 -12.34 -23.14
CA GLN A 104 8.45 -12.76 -21.79
C GLN A 104 8.08 -11.57 -20.89
N GLU A 105 8.87 -10.50 -20.86
CA GLU A 105 8.59 -9.31 -20.05
C GLU A 105 7.27 -8.64 -20.48
N LYS A 106 6.95 -8.63 -21.78
CA LYS A 106 5.66 -8.14 -22.29
C LYS A 106 4.49 -8.99 -21.80
N SER A 107 4.63 -10.31 -21.82
CA SER A 107 3.59 -11.22 -21.34
C SER A 107 3.34 -11.04 -19.84
N VAL A 108 4.40 -10.94 -19.04
CA VAL A 108 4.29 -10.69 -17.60
C VAL A 108 3.64 -9.33 -17.33
N ARG A 109 4.05 -8.29 -18.06
CA ARG A 109 3.42 -6.97 -17.95
C ARG A 109 1.93 -7.02 -18.24
N ASN A 110 1.52 -7.61 -19.38
CA ASN A 110 0.12 -7.68 -19.75
C ASN A 110 -0.69 -8.44 -18.69
N MET A 111 -0.18 -9.57 -18.20
CA MET A 111 -0.82 -10.30 -17.09
C MET A 111 -0.98 -9.44 -15.83
N LEU A 112 0.06 -8.68 -15.45
CA LEU A 112 -0.01 -7.78 -14.29
C LEU A 112 -0.98 -6.62 -14.51
N LEU A 113 -1.13 -6.16 -15.75
CA LEU A 113 -2.06 -5.10 -16.12
C LEU A 113 -3.51 -5.57 -16.12
N ASP A 114 -3.76 -6.76 -16.67
CA ASP A 114 -5.09 -7.40 -16.68
C ASP A 114 -5.61 -7.62 -15.24
N ASN A 115 -4.69 -7.75 -14.27
CA ASN A 115 -4.99 -7.92 -12.86
C ASN A 115 -4.70 -6.67 -12.02
N TYR A 116 -4.37 -5.53 -12.63
CA TYR A 116 -3.86 -4.37 -11.88
C TYR A 116 -4.88 -3.86 -10.87
N GLU A 117 -6.14 -3.71 -11.28
CA GLU A 117 -7.24 -3.32 -10.40
C GLU A 117 -7.35 -4.27 -9.20
N GLN A 118 -7.47 -5.58 -9.45
CA GLN A 118 -7.53 -6.61 -8.41
C GLN A 118 -6.31 -6.53 -7.47
N ASN A 119 -5.13 -6.24 -8.00
CA ASN A 119 -3.91 -6.10 -7.21
C ASN A 119 -3.96 -4.86 -6.31
N ILE A 120 -4.48 -3.73 -6.80
CA ILE A 120 -4.67 -2.52 -5.99
C ILE A 120 -5.64 -2.79 -4.84
N TYR A 121 -6.76 -3.48 -5.09
CA TYR A 121 -7.71 -3.83 -4.04
C TYR A 121 -7.16 -4.83 -3.03
N THR A 122 -6.32 -5.76 -3.47
CA THR A 122 -5.64 -6.71 -2.58
C THR A 122 -4.64 -5.98 -1.67
N LEU A 123 -3.83 -5.07 -2.24
CA LEU A 123 -2.96 -4.19 -1.46
C LEU A 123 -3.76 -3.36 -0.44
N GLY A 124 -4.88 -2.79 -0.86
CA GLY A 124 -5.74 -2.02 0.03
C GLY A 124 -6.35 -2.84 1.17
N SER A 125 -6.69 -4.10 0.91
CA SER A 125 -7.18 -5.02 1.95
C SER A 125 -6.09 -5.29 2.99
N ILE A 126 -4.84 -5.53 2.56
CA ILE A 126 -3.70 -5.71 3.48
C ILE A 126 -3.49 -4.47 4.34
N ILE A 127 -3.56 -3.26 3.75
CA ILE A 127 -3.38 -2.00 4.47
C ILE A 127 -4.51 -1.76 5.48
N LEU A 128 -5.76 -2.04 5.11
CA LEU A 128 -6.91 -1.88 5.99
C LEU A 128 -6.82 -2.84 7.18
N GLU A 129 -6.56 -4.12 6.93
CA GLU A 129 -6.39 -5.13 7.99
C GLU A 129 -5.21 -4.78 8.91
N LEU A 130 -4.08 -4.31 8.35
CA LEU A 130 -2.95 -3.85 9.14
C LEU A 130 -3.33 -2.63 10.01
N TYR A 131 -4.10 -1.69 9.46
CA TYR A 131 -4.58 -0.53 10.21
C TYR A 131 -5.48 -0.95 11.38
N GLU A 132 -6.45 -1.82 11.16
CA GLU A 132 -7.36 -2.32 12.20
C GLU A 132 -6.60 -2.99 13.35
N LEU A 133 -5.64 -3.86 13.03
CA LEU A 133 -4.79 -4.52 14.03
C LEU A 133 -3.99 -3.51 14.86
N VAL A 134 -3.41 -2.50 14.21
CA VAL A 134 -2.63 -1.47 14.90
C VAL A 134 -3.51 -0.58 15.77
N VAL A 135 -4.72 -0.23 15.32
CA VAL A 135 -5.70 0.53 16.13
C VAL A 135 -6.04 -0.23 17.41
N VAL A 136 -6.27 -1.53 17.32
CA VAL A 136 -6.54 -2.37 18.49
C VAL A 136 -5.37 -2.33 19.48
N GLU A 137 -4.14 -2.44 19.02
CA GLU A 137 -2.95 -2.37 19.89
C GLU A 137 -2.70 -0.96 20.45
N ASP A 138 -2.99 0.08 19.67
CA ASP A 138 -2.87 1.48 20.05
C ASP A 138 -3.84 1.84 21.19
N LEU A 139 -5.09 1.41 21.07
CA LEU A 139 -6.12 1.56 22.12
C LEU A 139 -5.75 0.79 23.40
N LYS A 140 -5.18 -0.42 23.28
CA LYS A 140 -4.72 -1.19 24.45
C LYS A 140 -3.54 -0.53 25.16
N THR A 141 -2.66 0.11 24.41
CA THR A 141 -1.41 0.70 24.89
C THR A 141 -1.63 2.05 25.56
N HIS A 142 -2.51 2.88 24.99
CA HIS A 142 -2.80 4.22 25.49
C HIS A 142 -4.03 4.22 26.40
N LYS A 143 -3.97 3.50 27.54
CA LYS A 143 -5.08 3.48 28.52
C LYS A 143 -5.26 4.80 29.26
N ASP A 144 -4.13 5.49 29.54
CA ASP A 144 -4.10 6.71 30.36
C ASP A 144 -3.81 7.98 29.54
N SER A 145 -3.76 7.87 28.21
CA SER A 145 -3.52 9.00 27.31
C SER A 145 -4.32 8.80 26.02
N PRO A 146 -4.58 9.87 25.23
CA PRO A 146 -5.26 9.70 23.96
C PRO A 146 -4.42 8.84 22.99
N PRO A 147 -5.01 7.81 22.36
CA PRO A 147 -4.32 6.96 21.38
C PRO A 147 -3.98 7.74 20.11
N LEU A 148 -3.00 7.24 19.36
CA LEU A 148 -2.52 7.91 18.16
C LEU A 148 -3.56 7.90 17.03
N CYS A 149 -4.35 6.83 16.92
CA CYS A 149 -5.45 6.69 15.96
C CYS A 149 -6.51 7.78 16.08
N LEU A 150 -6.66 8.40 17.26
CA LEU A 150 -7.63 9.48 17.49
C LEU A 150 -7.01 10.87 17.46
N THR A 151 -5.68 10.98 17.46
CA THR A 151 -4.98 12.28 17.59
C THR A 151 -4.25 12.70 16.32
N ILE A 152 -3.83 11.75 15.48
CA ILE A 152 -3.17 12.05 14.20
C ILE A 152 -4.22 12.22 13.11
N LYS A 153 -4.32 13.43 12.55
CA LYS A 153 -5.34 13.81 11.57
C LYS A 153 -5.37 12.90 10.34
N GLU A 154 -4.21 12.49 9.85
CA GLU A 154 -4.06 11.58 8.71
C GLU A 154 -4.60 10.19 8.99
N ILE A 155 -4.56 9.72 10.25
CA ILE A 155 -5.04 8.40 10.65
C ILE A 155 -6.55 8.41 10.87
N VAL A 156 -7.07 9.46 11.51
CA VAL A 156 -8.50 9.60 11.81
C VAL A 156 -9.39 9.49 10.56
N LYS A 157 -8.87 9.87 9.39
CA LYS A 157 -9.61 9.83 8.12
C LYS A 157 -9.37 8.56 7.31
N LEU A 158 -8.48 7.69 7.76
CA LEU A 158 -7.92 6.63 6.93
C LEU A 158 -8.97 5.58 6.56
N GLU A 159 -9.83 5.22 7.51
CA GLU A 159 -10.94 4.27 7.30
C GLU A 159 -11.93 4.79 6.25
N GLU A 160 -12.35 6.06 6.35
CA GLU A 160 -13.20 6.71 5.34
C GLU A 160 -12.50 6.76 3.97
N GLU A 161 -11.21 7.08 3.94
CA GLU A 161 -10.43 7.15 2.71
C GLU A 161 -10.22 5.79 2.04
N LEU A 162 -10.30 4.68 2.79
CA LEU A 162 -10.17 3.32 2.29
C LEU A 162 -11.51 2.57 2.13
N GLN A 163 -12.65 3.23 2.38
CA GLN A 163 -13.98 2.63 2.28
C GLN A 163 -14.25 1.95 0.93
N PHE A 164 -13.67 2.48 -0.15
CA PHE A 164 -13.79 1.90 -1.49
C PHE A 164 -13.24 0.47 -1.61
N ILE A 165 -12.30 0.07 -0.74
CA ILE A 165 -11.78 -1.29 -0.67
C ILE A 165 -12.87 -2.26 -0.20
N GLU A 166 -13.59 -1.91 0.86
CA GLU A 166 -14.67 -2.74 1.36
C GLU A 166 -15.82 -2.85 0.35
N ASP A 167 -16.14 -1.74 -0.32
CA ASP A 167 -17.21 -1.70 -1.32
C ASP A 167 -16.90 -2.62 -2.49
N TYR A 168 -15.64 -2.67 -2.93
CA TYR A 168 -15.19 -3.63 -3.94
C TYR A 168 -15.33 -5.09 -3.49
N GLN A 169 -14.95 -5.39 -2.24
CA GLN A 169 -15.09 -6.75 -1.70
C GLN A 169 -16.56 -7.20 -1.62
N LYS A 170 -17.49 -6.28 -1.31
CA LYS A 170 -18.93 -6.55 -1.26
C LYS A 170 -19.51 -6.85 -2.65
N GLN A 171 -19.00 -6.22 -3.70
CA GLN A 171 -19.48 -6.42 -5.09
C GLN A 171 -19.05 -7.75 -5.70
N LYS A 172 -18.02 -8.42 -5.16
CA LYS A 172 -17.52 -9.72 -5.64
C LYS A 172 -18.10 -10.94 -4.90
N LYS A 173 -18.96 -10.73 -3.90
CA LYS A 173 -19.69 -11.78 -3.17
C LYS A 173 -21.07 -11.98 -3.76
#